data_AF-A0A2D4ILW7-F1
#
_entry.id   AF-A0A2D4ILW7-F1
#
_cell.length_a   1.000
_cell.length_b   1.000
_cell.length_c   1.000
_cell.angle_alpha   90.00
_cell.angle_beta   90.00
_cell.angle_gamma   90.00
#
_symmetry.space_group_name_H-M   'P 1'
#
loop_
_entity.id
_entity.type
_entity.pdbx_description
1 polymer ?
#
loop_
_entity_poly.entity_id
_entity_poly.type
_entity_poly.pdbx_seq_one_letter_code
_entity_poly.pdbx_strand_id
1 'polypeptide(L)'
;SSHYLCHEVAPPQLVMSIQNGIHGPMQEEFILAKLKREGQEDGLYALRWSVLDFNRLILLVLKNGQSISIQGNANYRQFRIQRKENSFVLEGWEQEFPSVQELMNALKGCTLKSGTDIFSLKRCCLPKPGEISDLLITRKVKDSTRQILNLTQLSFHQIRKNEITQRAHLGQGTRTNIYDGVLHVCSGMNSDDEAEYFSTEQNNNSREMHVVLKMLDPSHRDIALAFFETASLMSQVSHIHLAFVHGVCVWGSESEY
;
A
#
# COMPACT_ATOMS: atom_id res chain seq x y z
N SER A 1 -21.67 -9.87 1.14
CA SER A 1 -21.77 -8.85 0.09
C SER A 1 -20.68 -7.83 0.35
N SER A 2 -19.86 -7.61 -0.68
CA SER A 2 -18.71 -6.70 -0.85
C SER A 2 -18.37 -5.68 0.25
N HIS A 3 -17.10 -5.74 0.72
CA HIS A 3 -16.43 -4.55 1.24
C HIS A 3 -16.41 -3.50 0.14
N TYR A 4 -17.35 -2.56 0.19
CA TYR A 4 -17.37 -1.42 -0.71
C TYR A 4 -16.23 -0.51 -0.27
N LEU A 5 -15.09 -0.64 -0.94
CA LEU A 5 -14.17 0.48 -1.05
C LEU A 5 -14.99 1.54 -1.78
N CYS A 6 -15.40 2.60 -1.07
CA CYS A 6 -16.18 3.66 -1.68
C CYS A 6 -15.37 4.16 -2.89
N HIS A 7 -15.94 4.02 -4.09
CA HIS A 7 -15.25 4.35 -5.33
C HIS A 7 -14.83 5.82 -5.38
N GLU A 8 -15.54 6.69 -4.65
CA GLU A 8 -15.26 8.12 -4.54
C GLU A 8 -13.97 8.41 -3.75
N VAL A 9 -13.53 7.49 -2.87
CA VAL A 9 -12.31 7.63 -2.05
C VAL A 9 -11.24 6.59 -2.39
N ALA A 10 -11.49 5.74 -3.39
CA ALA A 10 -10.56 4.71 -3.80
C ALA A 10 -9.33 5.35 -4.46
N PRO A 11 -8.10 4.97 -4.07
CA PRO A 11 -6.89 5.49 -4.71
C PRO A 11 -6.95 5.30 -6.24
N PRO A 12 -6.56 6.29 -7.07
CA PRO A 12 -6.65 6.20 -8.53
C PRO A 12 -5.97 4.95 -9.11
N GLN A 13 -4.84 4.52 -8.52
CA GLN A 13 -4.14 3.30 -8.90
C GLN A 13 -4.97 2.04 -8.67
N LEU A 14 -5.75 1.98 -7.59
CA LEU A 14 -6.61 0.84 -7.29
C LEU A 14 -7.77 0.79 -8.29
N VAL A 15 -8.39 1.94 -8.58
CA VAL A 15 -9.44 2.04 -9.60
C VAL A 15 -8.92 1.57 -10.96
N MET A 16 -7.75 2.05 -11.38
CA MET A 16 -7.08 1.60 -12.61
C MET A 16 -6.80 0.09 -12.59
N SER A 17 -6.37 -0.46 -11.45
CA SER A 17 -6.07 -1.89 -11.31
C SER A 17 -7.32 -2.75 -11.50
N ILE A 18 -8.43 -2.35 -10.90
CA ILE A 18 -9.72 -3.03 -11.05
C ILE A 18 -10.18 -3.00 -12.51
N GLN A 19 -10.11 -1.83 -13.16
CA GLN A 19 -10.53 -1.66 -14.55
C GLN A 19 -9.70 -2.49 -15.53
N ASN A 20 -8.40 -2.64 -15.28
CA ASN A 20 -7.47 -3.34 -16.17
C ASN A 20 -7.18 -4.79 -15.73
N GLY A 21 -7.90 -5.33 -14.73
CA GLY A 21 -7.70 -6.70 -14.25
C GLY A 21 -6.31 -6.95 -13.66
N ILE A 22 -5.70 -5.93 -13.04
CA ILE A 22 -4.36 -5.99 -12.47
C ILE A 22 -4.46 -6.57 -11.06
N HIS A 23 -3.74 -7.66 -10.83
CA HIS A 23 -3.53 -8.20 -9.49
C HIS A 23 -2.74 -7.21 -8.64
N GLY A 24 -3.03 -7.16 -7.35
CA GLY A 24 -2.19 -6.43 -6.39
C GLY A 24 -0.74 -6.92 -6.39
N PRO A 25 0.12 -6.32 -5.56
CA PRO A 25 1.46 -6.83 -5.35
C PRO A 25 1.39 -8.29 -4.91
N MET A 26 1.89 -9.18 -5.75
CA MET A 26 1.88 -10.63 -5.52
C MET A 26 3.23 -11.18 -5.91
N GLN A 27 3.74 -12.13 -5.13
CA GLN A 27 5.00 -12.79 -5.48
C GLN A 27 4.80 -13.74 -6.68
N GLU A 28 5.93 -14.16 -7.25
CA GLU A 28 5.94 -14.92 -8.50
C GLU A 28 5.32 -16.32 -8.39
N GLU A 29 5.61 -17.04 -7.33
CA GLU A 29 5.11 -18.38 -7.04
C GLU A 29 3.57 -18.43 -6.96
N PHE A 30 2.94 -17.45 -6.30
CA PHE A 30 1.49 -17.39 -6.12
C PHE A 30 0.78 -17.09 -7.43
N ILE A 31 1.28 -16.14 -8.23
CA ILE A 31 0.67 -15.85 -9.53
C ILE A 31 0.83 -17.03 -10.48
N LEU A 32 1.95 -17.75 -10.42
CA LEU A 32 2.18 -18.98 -11.18
C LEU A 32 1.25 -20.10 -10.74
N ALA A 33 1.11 -20.32 -9.44
CA ALA A 33 0.18 -21.30 -8.90
C ALA A 33 -1.26 -20.98 -9.32
N LYS A 34 -1.64 -19.69 -9.29
CA LYS A 34 -2.96 -19.24 -9.75
C LYS A 34 -3.16 -19.54 -11.23
N LEU A 35 -2.23 -19.16 -12.11
CA LEU A 35 -2.32 -19.44 -13.54
C LEU A 35 -2.41 -20.94 -13.84
N LYS A 36 -1.63 -21.77 -13.14
CA LYS A 36 -1.67 -23.24 -13.26
C LYS A 36 -3.02 -23.84 -12.85
N ARG A 37 -3.69 -23.28 -11.83
CA ARG A 37 -5.04 -23.71 -11.42
C ARG A 37 -6.11 -23.33 -12.44
N GLU A 38 -5.93 -22.21 -13.13
CA GLU A 38 -6.92 -21.69 -14.05
C GLU A 38 -7.00 -22.46 -15.37
N GLY A 39 -5.89 -23.08 -15.77
CA GLY A 39 -5.82 -23.95 -16.93
C GLY A 39 -4.41 -24.09 -17.47
N GLN A 40 -4.19 -25.09 -18.32
CA GLN A 40 -2.92 -25.31 -19.03
C GLN A 40 -3.02 -24.91 -20.50
N GLU A 41 -3.51 -23.70 -20.75
CA GLU A 41 -3.64 -23.19 -22.10
C GLU A 41 -2.48 -22.28 -22.45
N ASP A 42 -1.98 -22.44 -23.66
CA ASP A 42 -0.93 -21.59 -24.20
C ASP A 42 -1.44 -20.14 -24.32
N GLY A 43 -0.63 -19.18 -23.87
CA GLY A 43 -0.98 -17.77 -23.90
C GLY A 43 -1.96 -17.33 -22.81
N LEU A 44 -2.17 -18.14 -21.78
CA LEU A 44 -2.78 -17.69 -20.53
C LEU A 44 -1.82 -16.74 -19.81
N TYR A 45 -2.29 -15.56 -19.40
CA TYR A 45 -1.46 -14.55 -18.78
C TYR A 45 -2.13 -13.87 -17.58
N ALA A 46 -1.33 -13.27 -16.71
CA ALA A 46 -1.79 -12.40 -15.65
C ALA A 46 -0.93 -11.14 -15.56
N LEU A 47 -1.54 -10.04 -15.13
CA LEU A 47 -0.87 -8.76 -14.91
C LEU A 47 -0.89 -8.45 -13.42
N ARG A 48 0.27 -8.15 -12.82
CA ARG A 48 0.38 -7.84 -11.38
C ARG A 48 1.28 -6.64 -11.12
N TRP A 49 1.10 -6.00 -9.97
CA TRP A 49 2.11 -5.06 -9.46
C TRP A 49 3.35 -5.80 -8.97
N SER A 50 4.52 -5.18 -9.15
CA SER A 50 5.76 -5.64 -8.54
C SER A 50 5.70 -5.43 -7.02
N VAL A 51 6.18 -6.43 -6.28
CA VAL A 51 6.35 -6.36 -4.83
C VAL A 51 7.57 -5.54 -4.40
N LEU A 52 8.44 -5.18 -5.35
CA LEU A 52 9.70 -4.46 -5.09
C LEU A 52 9.70 -3.02 -5.63
N ASP A 53 8.82 -2.71 -6.58
CA ASP A 53 8.80 -1.42 -7.28
C ASP A 53 7.35 -1.01 -7.55
N PHE A 54 6.90 0.04 -6.87
CA PHE A 54 5.52 0.53 -6.94
C PHE A 54 5.11 1.06 -8.31
N ASN A 55 6.09 1.42 -9.16
CA ASN A 55 5.85 1.92 -10.51
C ASN A 55 6.05 0.84 -11.58
N ARG A 56 6.09 -0.43 -11.20
CA ARG A 56 6.36 -1.53 -12.11
C ARG A 56 5.24 -2.55 -12.12
N LEU A 57 4.72 -2.80 -13.30
CA LEU A 57 3.82 -3.90 -13.61
C LEU A 57 4.62 -5.07 -14.18
N ILE A 58 4.15 -6.29 -13.90
CA ILE A 58 4.73 -7.53 -14.40
C ILE A 58 3.64 -8.31 -15.10
N LEU A 59 3.83 -8.51 -16.41
CA LEU A 59 3.02 -9.36 -17.26
C LEU A 59 3.64 -10.76 -17.26
N LEU A 60 2.95 -11.74 -16.71
CA LEU A 60 3.38 -13.13 -16.72
C LEU A 60 2.56 -13.92 -17.74
N VAL A 61 3.22 -14.59 -18.67
CA VAL A 61 2.59 -15.36 -19.76
C VAL A 61 3.03 -16.82 -19.68
N LEU A 62 2.08 -17.74 -19.63
CA LEU A 62 2.34 -19.17 -19.74
C LEU A 62 2.54 -19.57 -21.21
N LYS A 63 3.47 -20.50 -21.43
CA LYS A 63 3.69 -21.18 -22.69
C LYS A 63 3.45 -22.66 -22.46
N ASN A 64 2.50 -23.25 -23.19
CA ASN A 64 2.30 -24.70 -23.13
C ASN A 64 3.04 -25.35 -24.28
N GLY A 65 4.16 -26.01 -23.99
CA GLY A 65 4.95 -26.75 -24.96
C GLY A 65 5.30 -28.12 -24.41
N GLN A 66 4.93 -29.18 -25.12
CA GLN A 66 5.34 -30.56 -24.86
C GLN A 66 6.85 -30.81 -25.06
N SER A 67 7.71 -29.79 -25.06
CA SER A 67 9.15 -30.05 -25.02
C SER A 67 9.54 -30.30 -23.56
N ILE A 68 9.67 -31.57 -23.22
CA ILE A 68 10.59 -32.01 -22.17
C ILE A 68 11.98 -31.54 -22.62
N SER A 69 12.34 -30.30 -22.32
CA SER A 69 13.73 -29.90 -22.32
C SER A 69 14.35 -30.53 -21.09
N ILE A 70 15.42 -31.29 -21.31
CA ILE A 70 16.24 -31.99 -20.30
C ILE A 70 16.88 -31.00 -19.30
N GLN A 71 16.61 -29.69 -19.45
CA GLN A 71 16.99 -28.60 -18.57
C GLN A 71 15.73 -27.78 -18.31
N GLY A 72 15.34 -27.64 -17.04
CA GLY A 72 14.06 -27.11 -16.55
C GLY A 72 13.78 -25.64 -16.90
N ASN A 73 13.60 -25.34 -18.18
CA ASN A 73 13.11 -24.04 -18.63
C ASN A 73 11.67 -23.86 -18.17
N ALA A 74 11.44 -22.75 -17.48
CA ALA A 74 10.13 -22.37 -16.99
C ALA A 74 9.11 -22.29 -18.15
N ASN A 75 7.96 -22.95 -18.01
CA ASN A 75 6.81 -22.89 -18.94
C ASN A 75 6.12 -21.50 -18.95
N TYR A 76 6.85 -20.44 -18.63
CA TYR A 76 6.33 -19.10 -18.49
C TYR A 76 7.42 -18.06 -18.69
N ARG A 77 7.01 -16.82 -18.96
CA ARG A 77 7.91 -15.68 -18.99
C ARG A 77 7.29 -14.45 -18.34
N GLN A 78 8.12 -13.67 -17.67
CA GLN A 78 7.77 -12.35 -17.15
C GLN A 78 8.27 -11.26 -18.09
N PHE A 79 7.40 -10.31 -18.39
CA PHE A 79 7.70 -9.08 -19.09
C PHE A 79 7.41 -7.91 -18.17
N ARG A 80 8.35 -6.97 -18.10
CA ARG A 80 8.27 -5.84 -17.18
C ARG A 80 7.71 -4.63 -17.90
N ILE A 81 6.76 -3.97 -17.26
CA ILE A 81 6.11 -2.77 -17.77
C ILE A 81 6.37 -1.66 -16.76
N GLN A 82 7.11 -0.64 -17.18
CA GLN A 82 7.38 0.54 -16.37
C GLN A 82 6.23 1.53 -16.52
N ARG A 83 5.66 1.94 -15.39
CA ARG A 83 4.78 3.11 -15.31
C ARG A 83 5.65 4.36 -15.20
N LYS A 84 5.42 5.31 -16.11
CA LYS A 84 5.87 6.70 -16.05
C LYS A 84 4.69 7.57 -15.60
N GLU A 85 4.87 8.88 -15.51
CA GLU A 85 3.83 9.81 -15.02
C GLU A 85 2.50 9.62 -15.78
N ASN A 86 2.55 9.62 -17.12
CA ASN A 86 1.38 9.56 -18.00
C ASN A 86 1.45 8.44 -19.05
N SER A 87 2.38 7.50 -18.91
CA SER A 87 2.56 6.43 -19.90
C SER A 87 3.04 5.12 -19.29
N PHE A 88 2.88 4.05 -20.06
CA PHE A 88 3.31 2.68 -19.78
C PHE A 88 4.23 2.21 -20.90
N VAL A 89 5.38 1.67 -20.52
CA VAL A 89 6.41 1.21 -21.46
C VAL A 89 6.79 -0.22 -21.11
N LEU A 90 6.69 -1.13 -22.07
CA LEU A 90 7.21 -2.47 -21.93
C LEU A 90 8.75 -2.42 -22.07
N GLU A 91 9.48 -2.99 -21.12
CA GLU A 91 10.94 -3.05 -21.21
C GLU A 91 11.38 -3.77 -22.49
N GLY A 92 12.23 -3.11 -23.28
CA GLY A 92 12.68 -3.60 -24.58
C GLY A 92 11.74 -3.28 -25.75
N TRP A 93 10.66 -2.51 -25.51
CA TRP A 93 9.80 -1.97 -26.57
C TRP A 93 9.90 -0.44 -26.59
N GLU A 94 10.24 0.12 -27.74
CA GLU A 94 10.44 1.58 -27.91
C GLU A 94 9.13 2.39 -27.89
N GLN A 95 7.98 1.71 -27.84
CA GLN A 95 6.67 2.35 -27.88
C GLN A 95 6.15 2.64 -26.47
N GLU A 96 5.58 3.84 -26.29
CA GLU A 96 4.87 4.23 -25.09
C GLU A 96 3.35 4.21 -25.31
N PHE A 97 2.62 3.88 -24.25
CA PHE A 97 1.16 3.81 -24.28
C PHE A 97 0.58 4.67 -23.16
N PRO A 98 -0.45 5.49 -23.41
CA PRO A 98 -1.04 6.34 -22.38
C PRO A 98 -1.86 5.54 -21.35
N SER A 99 -2.28 4.31 -21.68
CA SER A 99 -3.04 3.44 -20.78
C SER A 99 -2.57 1.98 -20.83
N VAL A 100 -2.76 1.26 -19.73
CA VAL A 100 -2.55 -0.20 -19.68
C VAL A 100 -3.43 -0.90 -20.71
N GLN A 101 -4.67 -0.43 -20.89
CA GLN A 101 -5.59 -1.01 -21.86
C GLN A 101 -5.05 -0.94 -23.30
N GLU A 102 -4.48 0.19 -23.69
CA GLU A 102 -3.87 0.36 -25.02
C GLU A 102 -2.63 -0.48 -25.20
N LEU A 103 -1.74 -0.53 -24.19
CA LEU A 103 -0.58 -1.41 -24.18
C LEU A 103 -1.02 -2.88 -24.36
N MET A 104 -1.98 -3.34 -23.57
CA MET A 104 -2.46 -4.72 -23.63
C MET A 104 -3.17 -5.04 -24.95
N ASN A 105 -3.87 -4.07 -25.54
CA ASN A 105 -4.49 -4.24 -26.85
C ASN A 105 -3.45 -4.34 -27.97
N ALA A 106 -2.39 -3.52 -27.93
CA ALA A 106 -1.29 -3.63 -28.88
C ALA A 106 -0.58 -4.99 -28.76
N LEU A 107 -0.37 -5.48 -27.53
CA LEU A 107 0.26 -6.78 -27.28
C LEU A 107 -0.56 -7.98 -27.78
N LYS A 108 -1.90 -7.89 -27.86
CA LYS A 108 -2.72 -8.96 -28.44
C LYS A 108 -2.48 -9.13 -29.95
N GLY A 109 -2.08 -8.07 -30.65
CA GLY A 109 -1.73 -8.10 -32.07
C GLY A 109 -0.26 -8.48 -32.34
N CYS A 110 0.54 -8.64 -31.29
CA CYS A 110 1.97 -8.91 -31.39
C CYS A 110 2.34 -10.27 -30.80
N THR A 111 3.55 -10.72 -31.12
CA THR A 111 4.18 -11.86 -30.42
C THR A 111 5.36 -11.37 -29.62
N LEU A 112 5.38 -11.73 -28.34
CA LEU A 112 6.46 -11.40 -27.42
C LEU A 112 7.58 -12.41 -27.59
N LYS A 113 8.82 -11.94 -27.74
CA LYS A 113 10.00 -12.81 -27.88
C LYS A 113 10.90 -12.67 -26.68
N SER A 114 11.39 -13.80 -26.19
CA SER A 114 12.43 -13.87 -25.16
C SER A 114 13.46 -14.90 -25.59
N GLY A 115 14.55 -14.44 -26.21
CA GLY A 115 15.51 -15.34 -26.85
C GLY A 115 14.86 -16.08 -28.03
N THR A 116 14.89 -17.42 -28.00
CA THR A 116 14.26 -18.28 -29.01
C THR A 116 12.78 -18.54 -28.75
N ASP A 117 12.28 -18.19 -27.56
CA ASP A 117 10.90 -18.45 -27.19
C ASP A 117 9.95 -17.33 -27.64
N ILE A 118 8.82 -17.74 -28.20
CA ILE A 118 7.73 -16.86 -28.64
C ILE A 118 6.52 -17.08 -27.74
N PHE A 119 5.90 -15.98 -27.31
CA PHE A 119 4.71 -15.94 -26.45
C PHE A 119 3.62 -15.11 -27.13
N SER A 120 2.36 -15.54 -26.99
CA SER A 120 1.19 -14.80 -27.50
C SER A 120 0.20 -14.62 -26.37
N LEU A 121 -0.47 -13.46 -26.29
CA LEU A 121 -1.47 -13.20 -25.27
C LEU A 121 -2.85 -13.64 -25.76
N LYS A 122 -3.41 -14.68 -25.14
CA LYS A 122 -4.74 -15.21 -25.53
C LYS A 122 -5.80 -14.90 -24.49
N ARG A 123 -5.55 -15.22 -23.22
CA ARG A 123 -6.54 -15.04 -22.15
C ARG A 123 -5.94 -14.47 -20.87
N CYS A 124 -6.61 -13.46 -20.31
CA CYS A 124 -6.25 -12.90 -19.02
C CYS A 124 -6.85 -13.72 -17.87
N CYS A 125 -6.04 -13.99 -16.86
CA CYS A 125 -6.45 -14.52 -15.56
C CYS A 125 -6.75 -13.35 -14.62
N LEU A 126 -8.03 -13.02 -14.44
CA LEU A 126 -8.48 -11.85 -13.69
C LEU A 126 -8.44 -12.08 -12.16
N PRO A 127 -8.29 -11.01 -11.35
CA PRO A 127 -8.54 -11.06 -9.90
C PRO A 127 -10.00 -11.44 -9.63
N LYS A 128 -10.24 -12.40 -8.73
CA LYS A 128 -11.61 -12.80 -8.32
C LYS A 128 -11.94 -12.27 -6.92
N PRO A 129 -13.22 -11.93 -6.65
CA PRO A 129 -13.65 -11.53 -5.32
C PRO A 129 -13.35 -12.61 -4.27
N GLY A 130 -12.84 -12.21 -3.10
CA GLY A 130 -12.55 -13.13 -2.00
C GLY A 130 -11.27 -13.95 -2.17
N GLU A 131 -10.52 -13.75 -3.25
CA GLU A 131 -9.18 -14.32 -3.34
C GLU A 131 -8.24 -13.62 -2.36
N ILE A 132 -7.51 -14.43 -1.61
CA ILE A 132 -6.44 -13.95 -0.73
C ILE A 132 -5.31 -13.45 -1.65
N SER A 133 -5.17 -12.13 -1.78
CA SER A 133 -3.97 -11.53 -2.34
C SER A 133 -2.87 -11.58 -1.29
N ASP A 134 -1.63 -11.95 -1.65
CA ASP A 134 -0.47 -11.85 -0.77
C ASP A 134 -0.04 -10.40 -0.52
N LEU A 135 -0.95 -9.60 0.04
CA LEU A 135 -0.62 -8.44 0.86
C LEU A 135 0.08 -8.91 2.16
N LEU A 136 1.04 -9.82 2.03
CA LEU A 136 2.06 -10.04 3.03
C LEU A 136 2.98 -8.83 2.94
N ILE A 137 2.70 -7.83 3.77
CA ILE A 137 3.69 -6.82 4.15
C ILE A 137 4.80 -7.60 4.88
N THR A 138 5.75 -8.13 4.11
CA THR A 138 6.91 -8.81 4.65
C THR A 138 7.85 -7.74 5.18
N ARG A 139 7.79 -7.52 6.51
CA ARG A 139 8.85 -6.82 7.23
C ARG A 139 10.13 -7.62 7.01
N LYS A 140 11.03 -7.16 6.14
CA LYS A 140 12.44 -7.52 6.26
C LYS A 140 12.92 -6.86 7.55
N VAL A 141 12.75 -7.56 8.65
CA VAL A 141 13.41 -7.24 9.91
C VAL A 141 14.90 -7.45 9.62
N LYS A 142 15.61 -6.37 9.31
CA LYS A 142 17.05 -6.32 9.61
C LYS A 142 17.15 -6.66 11.10
N ASP A 143 18.09 -7.52 11.51
CA ASP A 143 18.27 -8.03 12.88
C ASP A 143 18.49 -6.92 13.95
N SER A 144 17.50 -6.06 14.12
CA SER A 144 17.35 -5.14 15.22
C SER A 144 16.15 -5.67 15.98
N THR A 145 16.45 -6.46 17.01
CA THR A 145 15.60 -6.82 18.15
C THR A 145 14.11 -6.90 17.84
N ARG A 146 13.55 -8.12 17.78
CA ARG A 146 12.09 -8.31 17.86
C ARG A 146 11.55 -7.48 19.03
N GLN A 147 11.02 -6.28 18.77
CA GLN A 147 10.22 -5.57 19.74
C GLN A 147 8.96 -6.40 19.87
N ILE A 148 8.92 -7.22 20.92
CA ILE A 148 7.71 -7.90 21.35
C ILE A 148 6.71 -6.78 21.59
N LEU A 149 5.76 -6.60 20.66
CA LEU A 149 4.69 -5.63 20.83
C LEU A 149 3.98 -6.02 22.12
N ASN A 150 3.96 -5.11 23.09
CA ASN A 150 3.39 -5.39 24.38
C ASN A 150 1.87 -5.21 24.26
N LEU A 151 1.20 -6.20 23.67
CA LEU A 151 -0.22 -6.18 23.30
C LEU A 151 -1.16 -5.99 24.51
N THR A 152 -0.64 -6.14 25.72
CA THR A 152 -1.38 -6.02 26.98
C THR A 152 -1.21 -4.67 27.68
N GLN A 153 -0.33 -3.79 27.19
CA GLN A 153 -0.10 -2.47 27.78
C GLN A 153 -0.40 -1.37 26.78
N LEU A 154 -1.43 -0.56 27.08
CA LEU A 154 -1.69 0.68 26.35
C LEU A 154 -0.51 1.63 26.58
N SER A 155 0.32 1.79 25.56
CA SER A 155 1.38 2.78 25.51
C SER A 155 1.17 3.64 24.28
N PHE A 156 0.88 4.92 24.51
CA PHE A 156 0.82 5.95 23.48
C PHE A 156 1.27 7.28 24.07
N HIS A 157 1.81 8.13 23.21
CA HIS A 157 2.12 9.50 23.60
C HIS A 157 0.82 10.26 23.82
N GLN A 158 0.51 10.59 25.08
CA GLN A 158 -0.69 11.35 25.41
C GLN A 158 -0.46 12.81 25.10
N ILE A 159 -1.27 13.36 24.20
CA ILE A 159 -1.23 14.77 23.81
C ILE A 159 -2.34 15.51 24.54
N ARG A 160 -2.00 16.63 25.18
CA ARG A 160 -2.96 17.47 25.87
C ARG A 160 -3.83 18.24 24.88
N LYS A 161 -5.04 18.57 25.30
CA LYS A 161 -6.00 19.27 24.43
C LYS A 161 -5.46 20.63 23.97
N ASN A 162 -4.75 21.35 24.83
CA ASN A 162 -4.15 22.65 24.51
C ASN A 162 -2.97 22.56 23.53
N GLU A 163 -2.39 21.38 23.33
CA GLU A 163 -1.31 21.15 22.37
C GLU A 163 -1.85 20.91 20.96
N ILE A 164 -3.17 20.78 20.77
CA ILE A 164 -3.77 20.51 19.47
C ILE A 164 -4.75 21.62 19.09
N THR A 165 -4.62 22.13 17.87
CA THR A 165 -5.62 23.01 17.25
C THR A 165 -6.31 22.28 16.11
N GLN A 166 -7.63 22.11 16.20
CA GLN A 166 -8.46 21.61 15.12
C GLN A 166 -8.74 22.72 14.11
N ARG A 167 -8.57 22.43 12.81
CA ARG A 167 -8.78 23.36 11.69
C ARG A 167 -9.93 22.86 10.79
N ALA A 168 -9.69 22.75 9.49
CA ALA A 168 -10.71 22.42 8.50
C ALA A 168 -11.19 20.95 8.60
N HIS A 169 -12.48 20.70 8.35
CA HIS A 169 -13.01 19.35 8.21
C HIS A 169 -12.61 18.76 6.85
N LEU A 170 -11.94 17.61 6.85
CA LEU A 170 -11.42 16.95 5.66
C LEU A 170 -12.31 15.80 5.19
N GLY A 171 -13.13 15.23 6.07
CA GLY A 171 -14.04 14.15 5.69
C GLY A 171 -14.62 13.38 6.85
N GLN A 172 -15.75 12.73 6.59
CA GLN A 172 -16.48 11.93 7.56
C GLN A 172 -16.38 10.44 7.21
N GLY A 173 -15.98 9.63 8.19
CA GLY A 173 -16.07 8.18 8.14
C GLY A 173 -17.32 7.68 8.89
N THR A 174 -17.54 6.37 8.89
CA THR A 174 -18.72 5.76 9.56
C THR A 174 -18.80 6.05 11.05
N ARG A 175 -17.65 6.14 11.73
CA ARG A 175 -17.54 6.30 13.19
C ARG A 175 -16.58 7.41 13.62
N THR A 176 -15.87 8.00 12.68
CA THR A 176 -14.81 8.97 12.95
C THR A 176 -14.87 10.12 11.98
N ASN A 177 -14.53 11.32 12.42
CA ASN A 177 -14.38 12.50 11.59
C ASN A 177 -12.89 12.82 11.42
N ILE A 178 -12.51 13.34 10.26
CA ILE A 178 -11.13 13.69 9.91
C ILE A 178 -11.03 15.20 9.76
N TYR A 179 -10.07 15.80 10.45
CA TYR A 179 -9.78 17.23 10.39
C TYR A 179 -8.30 17.49 10.08
N ASP A 180 -8.03 18.60 9.43
CA ASP A 180 -6.73 19.24 9.45
C ASP A 180 -6.46 19.80 10.85
N GLY A 181 -5.21 19.80 11.29
CA GLY A 181 -4.86 20.30 12.60
C GLY A 181 -3.40 20.64 12.75
N VAL A 182 -3.07 21.24 13.89
CA VAL A 182 -1.70 21.55 14.29
C VAL A 182 -1.43 21.02 15.68
N LEU A 183 -0.29 20.38 15.81
CA LEU A 183 0.31 19.93 17.06
C LEU A 183 1.41 20.91 17.48
N HIS A 184 1.29 21.47 18.67
CA HIS A 184 2.25 22.39 19.27
C HIS A 184 3.31 21.58 20.05
N VAL A 185 4.52 21.47 19.51
CA VAL A 185 5.62 20.71 20.12
C VAL A 185 6.39 21.61 21.08
N CYS A 186 6.13 21.50 22.38
CA CYS A 186 6.92 22.18 23.39
C CYS A 186 8.25 21.44 23.62
N SER A 187 9.34 21.90 23.00
CA SER A 187 10.68 21.44 23.41
C SER A 187 10.94 21.92 24.84
N GLY A 188 10.94 20.97 25.78
CA GLY A 188 11.26 21.20 27.17
C GLY A 188 12.69 21.74 27.30
N MET A 189 12.85 22.78 28.12
CA MET A 189 14.10 23.50 28.34
C MET A 189 15.12 22.72 29.21
N ASN A 190 15.13 21.38 29.24
CA ASN A 190 16.07 20.61 30.05
C ASN A 190 16.19 19.15 29.59
N SER A 191 17.12 18.88 28.68
CA SER A 191 17.92 17.64 28.66
C SER A 191 18.94 17.77 27.53
N ASP A 192 20.21 17.93 27.90
CA ASP A 192 21.34 17.48 27.07
C ASP A 192 21.08 16.00 26.75
N ASP A 193 20.56 15.70 25.57
CA ASP A 193 20.68 14.39 24.95
C ASP A 193 20.43 14.49 23.45
N GLU A 194 21.53 14.33 22.73
CA GLU A 194 21.75 14.13 21.30
C GLU A 194 20.62 13.37 20.57
N ALA A 195 19.84 14.08 19.76
CA ALA A 195 19.13 13.52 18.60
C ALA A 195 18.79 14.63 17.58
N GLU A 196 19.80 15.27 16.99
CA GLU A 196 19.63 16.06 15.76
C GLU A 196 19.26 15.13 14.60
N TYR A 197 17.96 14.92 14.35
CA TYR A 197 17.50 14.26 13.12
C TYR A 197 16.31 14.91 12.44
N PHE A 198 15.96 16.15 12.77
CA PHE A 198 15.01 16.93 11.98
C PHE A 198 15.29 18.41 12.16
N SER A 199 16.01 19.04 11.21
CA SER A 199 15.80 20.44 10.78
C SER A 199 16.93 20.87 9.84
N THR A 200 16.74 20.73 8.54
CA THR A 200 17.25 21.73 7.59
C THR A 200 16.10 22.67 7.29
N GLU A 201 16.38 23.97 7.24
CA GLU A 201 15.47 25.15 7.16
C GLU A 201 15.35 25.89 8.52
N GLN A 202 16.33 26.75 8.78
CA GLN A 202 16.25 27.83 9.76
C GLN A 202 15.40 28.97 9.19
N ASN A 203 14.17 29.18 9.68
CA ASN A 203 13.66 30.52 10.01
C ASN A 203 12.31 30.49 10.74
N ASN A 204 12.25 31.20 11.87
CA ASN A 204 11.07 31.57 12.69
C ASN A 204 10.33 30.46 13.49
N ASN A 205 10.62 30.39 14.80
CA ASN A 205 9.72 29.92 15.89
C ASN A 205 8.84 28.68 15.62
N SER A 206 9.35 27.68 14.90
CA SER A 206 8.57 26.51 14.49
C SER A 206 8.44 25.47 15.60
N ARG A 207 7.49 25.69 16.52
CA ARG A 207 6.98 24.67 17.46
C ARG A 207 5.62 24.13 17.01
N GLU A 208 5.31 24.17 15.73
CA GLU A 208 4.03 23.74 15.16
C GLU A 208 4.24 22.67 14.10
N MET A 209 3.54 21.55 14.22
CA MET A 209 3.54 20.44 13.27
C MET A 209 2.14 20.28 12.70
N HIS A 210 2.01 20.32 11.37
CA HIS A 210 0.75 20.00 10.71
C HIS A 210 0.44 18.51 10.85
N VAL A 211 -0.77 18.21 11.31
CA VAL A 211 -1.21 16.84 11.61
C VAL A 211 -2.63 16.61 11.09
N VAL A 212 -2.96 15.34 10.85
CA VAL A 212 -4.34 14.93 10.57
C VAL A 212 -4.97 14.41 11.86
N LEU A 213 -6.07 15.03 12.27
CA LEU A 213 -6.82 14.65 13.46
C LEU A 213 -7.94 13.68 13.09
N LYS A 214 -7.84 12.44 13.56
CA LYS A 214 -8.91 11.45 13.43
C LYS A 214 -9.66 11.35 14.75
N MET A 215 -10.86 11.90 14.79
CA MET A 215 -11.68 12.02 16.01
C MET A 215 -12.79 10.98 16.00
N LEU A 216 -12.94 10.22 17.08
CA LEU A 216 -14.09 9.33 17.29
C LEU A 216 -15.35 10.18 17.53
N ASP A 217 -16.45 9.84 16.86
CA ASP A 217 -17.71 10.54 17.07
C ASP A 217 -18.18 10.36 18.53
N PRO A 218 -18.56 11.44 19.24
CA PRO A 218 -19.10 11.35 20.59
C PRO A 218 -20.31 10.43 20.75
N SER A 219 -21.04 10.11 19.68
CA SER A 219 -22.15 9.13 19.69
C SER A 219 -21.68 7.68 19.87
N HIS A 220 -20.40 7.40 19.61
CA HIS A 220 -19.81 6.05 19.60
C HIS A 220 -18.89 5.79 20.80
N ARG A 221 -19.33 6.16 22.01
CA ARG A 221 -18.55 5.94 23.25
C ARG A 221 -18.33 4.47 23.57
N ASP A 222 -19.22 3.60 23.12
CA ASP A 222 -19.19 2.15 23.30
C ASP A 222 -17.94 1.49 22.71
N ILE A 223 -17.30 2.13 21.73
CA ILE A 223 -16.07 1.63 21.08
C ILE A 223 -14.81 2.44 21.42
N ALA A 224 -14.89 3.38 22.37
CA ALA A 224 -13.76 4.25 22.71
C ALA A 224 -12.53 3.47 23.16
N LEU A 225 -12.71 2.41 23.95
CA LEU A 225 -11.61 1.53 24.38
C LEU A 225 -10.93 0.83 23.20
N ALA A 226 -11.71 0.24 22.28
CA ALA A 226 -11.17 -0.41 21.09
C ALA A 226 -10.44 0.60 20.17
N PHE A 227 -10.92 1.84 20.12
CA PHE A 227 -10.25 2.92 19.42
C PHE A 227 -8.88 3.24 20.05
N PHE A 228 -8.80 3.33 21.38
CA PHE A 228 -7.53 3.55 22.10
C PHE A 228 -6.57 2.38 21.97
N GLU A 229 -7.04 1.14 22.05
CA GLU A 229 -6.24 -0.07 21.83
C GLU A 229 -5.63 -0.07 20.42
N THR A 230 -6.43 0.27 19.41
CA THR A 230 -5.96 0.37 18.02
C THR A 230 -4.91 1.46 17.86
N ALA A 231 -5.16 2.65 18.43
CA ALA A 231 -4.21 3.75 18.38
C ALA A 231 -2.89 3.41 19.09
N SER A 232 -2.95 2.71 20.22
CA SER A 232 -1.76 2.25 20.95
C SER A 232 -0.97 1.21 20.17
N LEU A 233 -1.64 0.28 19.49
CA LEU A 233 -0.96 -0.67 18.63
C LEU A 233 -0.28 0.04 17.45
N MET A 234 -0.96 1.04 16.87
CA MET A 234 -0.43 1.82 15.76
C MET A 234 0.77 2.69 16.16
N SER A 235 0.83 3.21 17.40
CA SER A 235 1.99 3.96 17.88
C SER A 235 3.23 3.09 18.10
N GLN A 236 3.08 1.76 18.23
CA GLN A 236 4.20 0.83 18.36
C GLN A 236 4.74 0.33 17.01
N VAL A 237 4.14 0.74 15.88
CA VAL A 237 4.57 0.30 14.55
C VAL A 237 4.97 1.49 13.69
N SER A 238 6.21 1.49 13.21
CA SER A 238 6.71 2.45 12.23
C SER A 238 7.11 1.72 10.95
N HIS A 239 6.62 2.21 9.82
CA HIS A 239 7.00 1.70 8.50
C HIS A 239 6.82 2.81 7.46
N ILE A 240 7.65 2.81 6.42
CA ILE A 240 7.60 3.80 5.33
C ILE A 240 6.25 3.84 4.58
N HIS A 241 5.43 2.80 4.72
CA HIS A 241 4.11 2.69 4.09
C HIS A 241 2.95 2.75 5.09
N LEU A 242 3.22 3.08 6.36
CA LEU A 242 2.18 3.26 7.37
C LEU A 242 2.18 4.73 7.81
N ALA A 243 1.00 5.30 7.97
CA ALA A 243 0.85 6.60 8.59
C ALA A 243 1.31 6.51 10.04
N PHE A 244 2.22 7.41 10.42
CA PHE A 244 2.72 7.49 11.79
C PHE A 244 1.67 8.10 12.72
N VAL A 245 1.51 7.51 13.91
CA VAL A 245 0.61 8.05 14.95
C VAL A 245 1.44 8.88 15.93
N HIS A 246 1.28 10.20 15.88
CA HIS A 246 2.01 11.14 16.74
C HIS A 246 1.59 11.06 18.22
N GLY A 247 0.35 10.67 18.49
CA GLY A 247 -0.17 10.53 19.83
C GLY A 247 -1.69 10.53 19.85
N VAL A 248 -2.25 10.48 21.06
CA VAL A 248 -3.70 10.42 21.28
C VAL A 248 -4.10 11.50 22.28
N CYS A 249 -5.18 12.21 21.98
CA CYS A 249 -5.79 13.18 22.88
C CYS A 249 -7.17 12.68 23.32
N VAL A 250 -7.44 12.68 24.62
CA VAL A 250 -8.72 12.27 25.20
C VAL A 250 -9.48 13.51 25.64
N TRP A 251 -10.64 13.74 25.05
CA TRP A 251 -11.51 14.85 25.42
C TRP A 251 -12.37 14.43 26.60
N GLY A 252 -12.11 14.99 27.79
CA GLY A 252 -12.92 14.75 29.00
C GLY A 252 -12.19 14.16 30.22
N SER A 253 -10.86 14.12 30.22
CA SER A 253 -10.06 13.76 31.42
C SER A 253 -9.45 14.97 32.13
N GLU A 254 -9.92 16.19 31.85
CA GLU A 254 -9.71 17.31 32.75
C GLU A 254 -10.89 17.30 33.72
N SER A 255 -10.65 16.70 34.89
CA SER A 255 -11.46 16.96 36.06
C SER A 255 -11.43 18.47 36.30
N GLU A 256 -12.52 19.17 36.00
CA GLU A 256 -12.77 20.47 36.60
C GLU A 256 -12.96 20.25 38.10
N TYR A 257 -11.86 20.46 38.85
CA TYR A 257 -11.74 20.54 40.31
C TYR A 257 -12.13 19.32 41.16
#